data_AF-A0A838NKD8-F1
#
_entry.id   AF-A0A838NKD8-F1
#
_cell.length_a   1.000
_cell.length_b   1.000
_cell.length_c   1.000
_cell.angle_alpha   90.00
_cell.angle_beta   90.00
_cell.angle_gamma   90.00
#
_symmetry.space_group_name_H-M   'P 1'
#
loop_
_entity.id
_entity.type
_entity.pdbx_description
1 polymer ?
#
loop_
_entity_poly.entity_id
_entity_poly.type
_entity_poly.pdbx_seq_one_letter_code
_entity_poly.pdbx_strand_id
1 'polypeptide(L)'
;MASELGGSQILTLLETLPGIANVLRSPVADALNNVIRAAARLSEFNVADAEELVRYATRRSLMGQEEGDRLLAEIHTAQLKRLERVAEREKAQRAKARAKPKPVRTVKAVKAVKKVKVKKAAKTRKR
;
A
#
# COMPACT_ATOMS: atom_id res chain seq x y z
N MET A 1 -14.93 32.22 -35.08
CA MET A 1 -15.92 31.83 -34.06
C MET A 1 -15.91 30.31 -33.81
N ALA A 2 -14.73 29.69 -33.61
CA ALA A 2 -14.60 28.24 -33.41
C ALA A 2 -13.99 27.85 -32.05
N SER A 3 -13.69 28.83 -31.19
CA SER A 3 -12.98 28.59 -29.92
C SER A 3 -13.90 28.38 -28.71
N GLU A 4 -15.21 28.68 -28.84
CA GLU A 4 -16.16 28.61 -27.70
C GLU A 4 -17.08 27.38 -27.74
N LEU A 5 -17.13 26.66 -28.87
CA LEU A 5 -17.95 25.46 -29.02
C LEU A 5 -17.33 24.20 -28.38
N GLY A 6 -16.02 24.19 -28.11
CA GLY A 6 -15.36 23.05 -27.46
C GLY A 6 -15.59 23.01 -25.95
N GLY A 7 -15.62 24.17 -25.27
CA GLY A 7 -15.63 24.22 -23.81
C GLY A 7 -16.91 23.68 -23.18
N SER A 8 -18.08 24.10 -23.67
CA SER A 8 -19.37 23.66 -23.13
C SER A 8 -19.66 22.18 -23.43
N GLN A 9 -19.33 21.72 -24.63
CA GLN A 9 -19.53 20.31 -25.03
C GLN A 9 -18.58 19.37 -24.28
N ILE A 10 -17.33 19.77 -24.01
CA ILE A 10 -16.39 19.02 -23.18
C ILE A 10 -16.87 18.95 -21.73
N LEU A 11 -17.41 20.04 -21.18
CA LEU A 11 -17.97 20.06 -19.83
C LEU A 11 -19.19 19.13 -19.73
N THR A 12 -20.10 19.16 -20.71
CA THR A 12 -21.23 18.22 -20.77
C THR A 12 -20.76 16.78 -20.91
N LEU A 13 -19.70 16.49 -21.66
CA LEU A 13 -19.12 15.14 -21.75
C LEU A 13 -18.47 14.68 -20.44
N LEU A 14 -17.82 15.59 -19.71
CA LEU A 14 -17.24 15.33 -18.39
C LEU A 14 -18.31 15.03 -17.33
N GLU A 15 -19.50 15.63 -17.43
CA GLU A 15 -20.63 15.43 -16.51
C GLU A 15 -21.51 14.21 -16.87
N THR A 16 -21.69 13.91 -18.16
CA THR A 16 -22.71 12.93 -18.61
C THR A 16 -22.24 11.47 -18.66
N LEU A 17 -20.93 11.21 -18.62
CA LEU A 17 -20.39 9.86 -18.69
C LEU A 17 -19.38 9.59 -17.56
N PRO A 18 -19.73 8.75 -16.57
CA PRO A 18 -18.80 8.40 -15.51
C PRO A 18 -17.55 7.76 -16.11
N GLY A 19 -16.41 8.43 -15.94
CA GLY A 19 -15.10 7.99 -16.44
C GLY A 19 -14.54 8.76 -17.63
N ILE A 20 -15.28 9.67 -18.28
CA ILE A 20 -14.71 10.51 -19.37
C ILE A 20 -13.55 11.38 -18.87
N ALA A 21 -13.58 11.82 -17.61
CA ALA A 21 -12.46 12.52 -16.99
C ALA A 21 -11.15 11.71 -17.02
N ASN A 22 -11.21 10.37 -16.96
CA ASN A 22 -10.04 9.49 -17.06
C ASN A 22 -9.59 9.27 -18.53
N VAL A 23 -10.53 9.35 -19.49
CA VAL A 23 -10.22 9.23 -20.93
C VAL A 23 -9.60 10.52 -21.47
N LEU A 24 -10.00 11.67 -20.93
CA LEU A 24 -9.47 12.98 -21.32
C LEU A 24 -8.20 13.38 -20.57
N ARG A 25 -7.86 12.68 -19.48
CA ARG A 25 -6.57 12.86 -18.81
C ARG A 25 -5.49 12.11 -19.58
N SER A 26 -4.44 12.85 -19.93
CA SER A 26 -3.25 12.25 -20.52
C SER A 26 -2.59 11.33 -19.48
N PRO A 27 -2.23 10.08 -19.84
CA PRO A 27 -1.46 9.19 -18.97
C PRO A 27 -0.18 9.85 -18.44
N VAL A 28 0.42 10.72 -19.25
CA VAL A 28 1.61 11.50 -18.90
C VAL A 28 1.30 12.53 -17.81
N ALA A 29 0.12 13.16 -17.83
CA ALA A 29 -0.28 14.13 -16.82
C ALA A 29 -0.53 13.46 -15.47
N ASP A 30 -1.14 12.27 -15.46
CA ASP A 30 -1.31 11.48 -14.23
C ASP A 30 0.05 11.02 -13.69
N ALA A 31 0.92 10.48 -14.56
CA ALA A 31 2.27 10.09 -14.20
C ALA A 31 3.09 11.24 -13.60
N LEU A 32 3.03 12.43 -14.21
CA LEU A 32 3.71 13.62 -13.72
C LEU A 32 3.24 14.02 -12.32
N ASN A 33 1.92 14.08 -12.12
CA ASN A 33 1.34 14.41 -10.81
C ASN A 33 1.72 13.38 -9.74
N ASN A 34 1.68 12.10 -10.08
CA ASN A 34 2.03 11.01 -9.15
C ASN A 34 3.51 11.05 -8.76
N VAL A 35 4.41 11.30 -9.70
CA VAL A 35 5.85 11.43 -9.43
C VAL A 35 6.14 12.66 -8.56
N ILE A 36 5.49 13.80 -8.81
CA ILE A 36 5.63 15.00 -7.97
C ILE A 36 5.16 14.72 -6.54
N ARG A 37 4.01 14.05 -6.37
CA ARG A 37 3.50 13.66 -5.05
C ARG A 37 4.44 12.68 -4.35
N ALA A 38 5.00 11.72 -5.08
CA ALA A 38 5.98 10.77 -4.54
C ALA A 38 7.27 11.46 -4.11
N ALA A 39 7.77 12.41 -4.91
CA ALA A 39 8.96 13.22 -4.58
C ALA A 39 8.72 14.08 -3.32
N ALA A 40 7.50 14.62 -3.17
CA ALA A 40 7.06 15.32 -1.97
C ALA A 40 6.75 14.39 -0.77
N ARG A 41 6.94 13.07 -0.90
CA ARG A 41 6.61 12.04 0.10
C ARG A 41 5.14 12.02 0.51
N LEU A 42 4.25 12.50 -0.36
CA LEU A 42 2.80 12.47 -0.18
C LEU A 42 2.18 11.16 -0.68
N SER A 43 2.89 10.44 -1.54
CA SER A 43 2.50 9.12 -2.04
C SER A 43 3.73 8.23 -2.20
N GLU A 44 3.48 6.95 -2.44
CA GLU A 44 4.54 6.01 -2.79
C GLU A 44 4.98 6.21 -4.24
N PHE A 45 6.29 6.02 -4.49
CA PHE A 45 6.83 6.03 -5.84
C PHE A 45 6.35 4.81 -6.62
N ASN A 46 5.82 5.05 -7.81
CA ASN A 46 5.34 4.02 -8.73
C ASN A 46 6.20 4.00 -9.99
N VAL A 47 6.73 2.83 -10.33
CA VAL A 47 7.63 2.64 -11.48
C VAL A 47 6.90 2.89 -12.80
N ALA A 48 5.63 2.51 -12.91
CA ALA A 48 4.86 2.69 -14.13
C ALA A 48 4.71 4.17 -14.52
N ASP A 49 4.56 5.06 -13.52
CA ASP A 49 4.49 6.50 -13.75
C ASP A 49 5.84 7.03 -14.27
N ALA A 50 6.95 6.58 -13.69
CA ALA A 50 8.27 6.95 -14.17
C ALA A 50 8.55 6.44 -15.60
N GLU A 51 8.13 5.22 -15.93
CA GLU A 51 8.23 4.66 -17.29
C GLU A 51 7.49 5.51 -18.32
N GLU A 52 6.25 5.93 -18.01
CA GLU A 52 5.47 6.75 -18.95
C GLU A 52 6.15 8.11 -19.19
N LEU A 53 6.73 8.71 -18.14
CA LEU A 53 7.48 9.96 -18.28
C LEU A 53 8.73 9.81 -19.15
N VAL A 54 9.51 8.73 -18.96
CA VAL A 54 10.70 8.46 -19.81
C VAL A 54 10.25 8.24 -21.26
N ARG A 55 9.26 7.37 -21.50
CA ARG A 55 8.74 7.11 -22.86
C ARG A 55 8.20 8.38 -23.51
N TYR A 56 7.53 9.24 -22.75
CA TYR A 56 7.05 10.52 -23.26
C TYR A 56 8.20 11.45 -23.65
N ALA A 57 9.19 11.63 -22.76
CA ALA A 57 10.35 12.47 -23.00
C ALA A 57 11.14 12.02 -24.25
N THR A 58 11.33 10.72 -24.41
CA THR A 58 12.00 10.16 -25.60
C THR A 58 11.17 10.36 -26.88
N ARG A 59 9.84 10.13 -26.83
CA ARG A 59 8.93 10.39 -27.97
C ARG A 59 8.89 11.85 -28.40
N ARG A 60 9.10 12.78 -27.47
CA ARG A 60 9.13 14.24 -27.72
C ARG A 60 10.53 14.78 -27.98
N SER A 61 11.54 13.90 -28.13
CA SER A 61 12.94 14.29 -28.35
C SER A 61 13.50 15.23 -27.27
N LEU A 62 12.97 15.13 -26.04
CA LEU A 62 13.49 15.83 -24.87
C LEU A 62 14.66 15.08 -24.23
N MET A 63 14.82 13.80 -24.57
CA MET A 63 15.82 12.88 -24.06
C MET A 63 16.22 11.89 -25.17
N GLY A 64 17.48 11.47 -25.20
CA GLY A 64 17.97 10.47 -26.15
C GLY A 64 17.41 9.07 -25.85
N GLN A 65 17.30 8.20 -26.86
CA GLN A 65 16.86 6.81 -26.68
C GLN A 65 17.78 6.05 -25.71
N GLU A 66 19.10 6.12 -25.93
CA GLU A 66 20.07 5.46 -25.05
C GLU A 66 20.03 5.98 -23.61
N GLU A 67 19.82 7.29 -23.44
CA GLU A 67 19.69 7.92 -22.13
C GLU A 67 18.43 7.41 -21.41
N GLY A 68 17.31 7.34 -22.14
CA GLY A 68 16.06 6.80 -21.63
C GLY A 68 16.17 5.33 -21.20
N ASP A 69 16.80 4.48 -22.01
CA ASP A 69 16.98 3.05 -21.71
C ASP A 69 17.85 2.83 -20.47
N ARG A 70 18.94 3.61 -20.34
CA ARG A 70 19.81 3.57 -19.15
C ARG A 70 19.03 3.97 -17.90
N LEU A 71 18.28 5.07 -17.97
CA LEU A 71 17.47 5.54 -16.85
C LEU A 71 16.41 4.52 -16.43
N LEU A 72 15.73 3.88 -17.38
CA LEU A 72 14.77 2.81 -17.09
C LEU A 72 15.43 1.63 -16.36
N ALA A 73 16.60 1.19 -16.82
CA ALA A 73 17.34 0.13 -16.15
C ALA A 73 17.68 0.50 -14.70
N GLU A 74 18.14 1.73 -14.46
CA GLU A 74 18.42 2.23 -13.12
C GLU A 74 17.16 2.21 -12.23
N ILE A 75 16.03 2.69 -12.73
CA ILE A 75 14.74 2.70 -12.00
C ILE A 75 14.33 1.27 -11.62
N HIS A 76 14.39 0.32 -12.56
CA HIS A 76 14.05 -1.07 -12.30
C HIS A 76 14.99 -1.70 -11.26
N THR A 77 16.29 -1.43 -11.34
CA THR A 77 17.24 -1.95 -10.34
C THR A 77 16.99 -1.37 -8.95
N ALA A 78 16.63 -0.08 -8.86
CA ALA A 78 16.29 0.57 -7.61
C ALA A 78 15.02 -0.02 -7.00
N GLN A 79 14.02 -0.33 -7.84
CA GLN A 79 12.78 -0.98 -7.40
C GLN A 79 13.03 -2.39 -6.89
N LEU A 80 13.81 -3.21 -7.60
CA LEU A 80 14.17 -4.56 -7.14
C LEU A 80 14.85 -4.51 -5.77
N LYS A 81 15.84 -3.63 -5.60
CA LYS A 81 16.52 -3.41 -4.30
C LYS A 81 15.56 -2.95 -3.20
N ARG A 82 14.49 -2.23 -3.55
CA ARG A 82 13.46 -1.80 -2.59
C ARG A 82 12.59 -2.98 -2.16
N LEU A 83 12.14 -3.80 -3.12
CA LEU A 83 11.33 -4.98 -2.88
C LEU A 83 12.08 -6.03 -2.03
N GLU A 84 13.36 -6.26 -2.33
CA GLU A 84 14.23 -7.14 -1.55
C GLU A 84 14.34 -6.70 -0.09
N ARG A 85 14.57 -5.39 0.15
CA ARG A 85 14.64 -4.82 1.49
C ARG A 85 13.32 -4.97 2.26
N VAL A 86 12.19 -4.82 1.60
CA VAL A 86 10.87 -5.02 2.21
C VAL A 86 10.68 -6.51 2.58
N ALA A 87 11.04 -7.42 1.66
CA ALA A 87 10.96 -8.86 1.91
C ALA A 87 11.87 -9.32 3.06
N GLU A 88 13.07 -8.76 3.17
CA GLU A 88 13.99 -9.03 4.27
C GLU A 88 13.42 -8.57 5.61
N ARG A 89 12.88 -7.35 5.66
CA ARG A 89 12.22 -6.81 6.86
C ARG A 89 11.03 -7.68 7.28
N GLU A 90 10.23 -8.13 6.34
CA GLU A 90 9.09 -9.00 6.62
C GLU A 90 9.54 -10.37 7.17
N LYS A 91 10.57 -10.98 6.58
CA LYS A 91 11.17 -12.23 7.09
C LYS A 91 11.70 -12.04 8.51
N ALA A 92 12.38 -10.95 8.80
CA ALA A 92 12.89 -10.63 10.12
C ALA A 92 11.76 -10.42 11.15
N GLN A 93 10.67 -9.76 10.77
CA GLN A 93 9.50 -9.60 11.64
C GLN A 93 8.80 -10.94 11.92
N ARG A 94 8.64 -11.79 10.91
CA ARG A 94 8.08 -13.14 11.07
C ARG A 94 8.96 -14.02 11.98
N ALA A 95 10.28 -13.93 11.87
CA ALA A 95 11.22 -14.64 12.74
C ALA A 95 11.11 -14.16 14.21
N LYS A 96 11.05 -12.84 14.42
CA LYS A 96 10.85 -12.25 15.77
C LYS A 96 9.49 -12.63 16.37
N ALA A 97 8.43 -12.73 15.56
CA ALA A 97 7.12 -13.18 16.03
C ALA A 97 7.12 -14.65 16.45
N ARG A 98 7.84 -15.52 15.73
CA ARG A 98 8.00 -16.94 16.09
C ARG A 98 8.89 -17.17 17.31
N ALA A 99 9.84 -16.26 17.57
CA ALA A 99 10.76 -16.34 18.70
C ALA A 99 10.16 -15.81 20.02
N LYS A 100 9.01 -15.13 20.01
CA LYS A 100 8.32 -14.75 21.26
C LYS A 100 7.71 -16.01 21.90
N PRO A 101 8.17 -16.44 23.08
CA PRO A 101 7.61 -17.61 23.73
C PRO A 101 6.13 -17.36 24.05
N LYS A 102 5.27 -18.33 23.73
CA LYS A 102 3.89 -18.36 24.22
C LYS A 102 3.93 -18.16 25.72
N PRO A 103 3.20 -17.19 26.31
CA PRO A 103 3.12 -17.11 27.76
C PRO A 103 2.55 -18.44 28.24
N VAL A 104 3.40 -19.22 28.89
CA VAL A 104 2.98 -20.45 29.57
C VAL A 104 1.99 -20.00 30.62
N ARG A 105 0.70 -20.14 30.30
CA ARG A 105 -0.42 -19.87 31.19
C ARG A 105 -0.18 -20.74 32.42
N THR A 106 0.30 -20.11 33.49
CA THR A 106 0.66 -20.75 34.74
C THR A 106 -0.55 -21.52 35.24
N VAL A 107 -0.44 -22.85 35.22
CA VAL A 107 -1.44 -23.76 35.76
C VAL A 107 -1.34 -23.69 37.29
N LYS A 108 -1.86 -22.63 37.91
CA LYS A 108 -1.92 -22.50 39.38
C LYS A 108 -3.16 -21.75 39.85
N ALA A 109 -4.36 -22.25 39.51
CA ALA A 109 -5.58 -21.88 40.22
C ALA A 109 -6.74 -22.87 40.02
N VAL A 110 -6.55 -24.16 40.34
CA VAL A 110 -7.70 -25.10 40.45
C VAL A 110 -7.76 -25.85 41.79
N LYS A 111 -6.74 -25.74 42.66
CA LYS A 111 -6.77 -26.42 43.97
C LYS A 111 -7.48 -25.68 45.10
N ALA A 112 -7.97 -24.45 44.89
CA ALA A 112 -8.63 -23.67 45.95
C ALA A 112 -10.16 -23.85 46.04
N VAL A 113 -10.81 -24.45 45.04
CA VAL A 113 -12.29 -24.54 45.03
C VAL A 113 -12.83 -25.82 45.71
N LYS A 114 -12.00 -26.84 45.96
CA LYS A 114 -12.48 -28.12 46.50
C LYS A 114 -12.63 -28.19 48.03
N LYS A 115 -12.09 -27.24 48.81
CA LYS A 115 -12.23 -27.26 50.28
C LYS A 115 -13.50 -26.59 50.82
N VAL A 116 -14.22 -25.82 50.01
CA VAL A 116 -15.47 -25.15 50.48
C VAL A 116 -16.69 -26.07 50.41
N LYS A 117 -16.71 -27.08 49.54
CA LYS A 117 -17.87 -27.99 49.39
C LYS A 117 -18.01 -29.08 50.45
N VAL A 118 -17.02 -29.31 51.32
CA VAL A 118 -17.14 -30.34 52.38
C VAL A 118 -17.75 -29.82 53.68
N LYS A 119 -17.70 -28.51 53.96
CA LYS A 119 -18.25 -27.96 55.21
C LYS A 119 -19.72 -27.52 55.16
N LYS A 120 -20.32 -27.37 53.98
CA LYS A 120 -21.73 -26.92 53.86
C LYS A 120 -22.76 -28.06 53.76
N ALA A 121 -22.33 -29.32 53.61
CA ALA A 121 -23.23 -30.48 53.54
C ALA A 121 -23.46 -31.18 54.89
N ALA A 122 -22.76 -30.79 55.96
CA ALA A 122 -22.88 -31.43 57.28
C ALA A 122 -23.75 -30.67 58.30
N LYS A 123 -24.37 -29.55 57.94
CA LYS A 123 -25.15 -28.70 58.88
C LYS A 123 -26.64 -28.52 58.52
N THR A 124 -27.23 -29.48 57.81
CA THR A 124 -28.66 -29.42 57.45
C THR A 124 -29.40 -30.75 57.66
N ARG A 125 -29.00 -31.52 58.69
CA ARG A 125 -29.76 -32.72 59.07
C ARG A 125 -29.56 -33.08 60.56
N LYS A 126 -30.03 -32.21 61.45
CA LYS A 126 -30.45 -32.57 62.81
C LYS A 126 -31.12 -31.38 63.49
N ARG A 127 -32.44 -31.31 63.36
CA ARG A 127 -33.42 -31.06 64.43
C ARG A 127 -34.81 -31.04 63.82
#